data_AF-A0A932H154-F1
#
_entry.id   AF-A0A932H154-F1
#
_cell.length_a   1.000
_cell.length_b   1.000
_cell.length_c   1.000
_cell.angle_alpha   90.00
_cell.angle_beta   90.00
_cell.angle_gamma   90.00
#
_symmetry.space_group_name_H-M   'P 1'
#
loop_
_entity.id
_entity.type
_entity.pdbx_description
1 polymer ?
#
loop_
_entity_poly.entity_id
_entity_poly.type
_entity_poly.pdbx_seq_one_letter_code
_entity_poly.pdbx_strand_id
1 'polypeptide(L)'
;MSELVFEMRGHRGWWGLRLVTVHVLITLLAVGIAFALPVAAQYILYQWWPRVAADANLLLASEMSLAASLVLVFNMWRAASENRLKGRAADTAALVYARRRASWLTRLRERSLIRKLPAARDAFILTLTGYDTFADRKSLLHRPLQSAYEIRVMLLNPAARGAEKRIQSLPLPITQQSYVEEVEASIAYLAALRALGKQVSLKFYDHEPFWKLVVLGGHLWVQYCHSGFEVKADPEYVFALNPENPRLGLFVPFYMYFLGQWSDPRHPRYDFDTGELVYGDGHGREFRRTRLAGGRAPTPALLDPRPAAPASAGTGGQDENRKLETEV
;
A
#
# COMPACT_ATOMS: atom_id res chain seq x y z
N MET A 1 -36.70 3.71 -1.30
CA MET A 1 -35.87 3.61 -2.54
C MET A 1 -35.63 4.99 -3.18
N SER A 2 -35.35 6.02 -2.39
CA SER A 2 -35.19 7.40 -2.88
C SER A 2 -33.92 8.10 -2.39
N GLU A 3 -33.15 7.49 -1.48
CA GLU A 3 -31.91 8.10 -0.97
C GLU A 3 -30.62 7.61 -1.65
N LEU A 4 -30.68 6.55 -2.47
CA LEU A 4 -29.49 6.01 -3.17
C LEU A 4 -29.13 6.75 -4.47
N VAL A 5 -29.89 7.79 -4.85
CA VAL A 5 -29.64 8.56 -6.09
C VAL A 5 -28.84 9.84 -5.81
N PHE A 6 -28.75 10.31 -4.57
CA PHE A 6 -28.15 11.61 -4.26
C PHE A 6 -26.62 11.57 -4.03
N GLU A 7 -26.06 10.43 -3.60
CA GLU A 7 -24.62 10.33 -3.31
C GLU A 7 -23.71 10.02 -4.52
N MET A 8 -24.25 9.72 -5.70
CA MET A 8 -23.44 9.51 -6.92
C MET A 8 -23.16 10.79 -7.73
N ARG A 9 -23.61 11.97 -7.28
CA ARG A 9 -23.47 13.23 -8.03
C ARG A 9 -22.29 14.11 -7.59
N GLY A 10 -21.73 13.90 -6.39
CA GLY A 10 -20.71 14.76 -5.79
C GLY A 10 -19.32 14.66 -6.43
N HIS A 11 -18.89 13.46 -6.81
CA HIS A 11 -17.54 13.27 -7.38
C HIS A 11 -17.43 13.71 -8.84
N ARG A 12 -18.51 13.63 -9.63
CA ARG A 12 -18.51 13.96 -11.07
C ARG A 12 -18.46 15.48 -11.34
N GLY A 13 -19.04 16.29 -10.44
CA GLY A 13 -19.04 17.76 -10.55
C GLY A 13 -17.68 18.43 -10.31
N TRP A 14 -16.86 17.88 -9.42
CA TRP A 14 -15.53 18.42 -9.11
C TRP A 14 -14.54 18.26 -10.27
N TRP A 15 -14.66 17.18 -11.05
CA TRP A 15 -13.89 16.99 -12.29
C TRP A 15 -14.32 17.97 -13.38
N GLY A 16 -15.63 18.18 -13.55
CA GLY A 16 -16.18 19.16 -14.50
C GLY A 16 -15.77 20.59 -14.18
N LEU A 17 -15.84 21.00 -12.90
CA LEU A 17 -15.44 22.33 -12.46
C LEU A 17 -13.94 22.57 -12.73
N ARG A 18 -13.08 21.62 -12.37
CA ARG A 18 -11.63 21.70 -12.63
C ARG A 18 -11.33 21.81 -14.12
N LEU A 19 -12.04 21.04 -14.96
CA LEU A 19 -11.86 21.09 -16.40
C LEU A 19 -12.23 22.46 -16.95
N VAL A 20 -13.36 23.04 -16.52
CA VAL A 20 -13.79 24.39 -16.93
C VAL A 20 -12.80 25.45 -16.47
N THR A 21 -12.33 25.40 -15.21
CA THR A 21 -11.35 26.36 -14.69
C THR A 21 -10.03 26.30 -15.46
N VAL A 22 -9.52 25.10 -15.74
CA VAL A 22 -8.30 24.92 -16.55
C VAL A 22 -8.53 25.44 -17.97
N HIS A 23 -9.69 25.17 -18.56
CA HIS A 23 -9.99 25.64 -19.92
C HIS A 23 -10.04 27.17 -19.98
N VAL A 24 -10.75 27.82 -19.05
CA VAL A 24 -10.81 29.29 -18.94
C VAL A 24 -9.42 29.90 -18.75
N LEU A 25 -8.58 29.31 -17.90
CA LEU A 25 -7.22 29.78 -17.69
C LEU A 25 -6.37 29.67 -18.96
N ILE A 26 -6.47 28.56 -19.68
CA ILE A 26 -5.77 28.35 -20.97
C ILE A 26 -6.26 29.36 -22.00
N THR A 27 -7.58 29.62 -22.08
CA THR A 27 -8.14 30.61 -23.01
C THR A 27 -7.67 32.02 -22.69
N LEU A 28 -7.68 32.43 -21.42
CA LEU A 28 -7.17 33.74 -21.00
C LEU A 28 -5.67 33.89 -21.29
N LEU A 29 -4.90 32.83 -21.05
CA LEU A 29 -3.47 32.80 -21.39
C LEU A 29 -3.25 32.92 -22.90
N ALA A 30 -4.01 32.19 -23.72
CA ALA A 30 -3.93 32.23 -25.17
C ALA A 30 -4.29 33.62 -25.72
N VAL A 31 -5.34 34.25 -25.18
CA VAL A 31 -5.72 35.63 -25.50
C VAL A 31 -4.62 36.59 -25.11
N GLY A 32 -4.06 36.48 -23.90
CA GLY A 32 -2.94 37.31 -23.45
C GLY A 32 -1.72 37.19 -24.36
N ILE A 33 -1.36 35.97 -24.77
CA ILE A 33 -0.28 35.71 -25.72
C ILE A 33 -0.60 36.34 -27.09
N ALA A 34 -1.83 36.19 -27.60
CA ALA A 34 -2.25 36.75 -28.88
C ALA A 34 -2.19 38.29 -28.91
N PHE A 35 -2.50 38.97 -27.80
CA PHE A 35 -2.38 40.42 -27.69
C PHE A 35 -0.94 40.89 -27.43
N ALA A 36 -0.11 40.09 -26.75
CA ALA A 36 1.29 40.42 -26.50
C ALA A 36 2.18 40.23 -27.74
N LEU A 37 1.84 39.26 -28.62
CA LEU A 37 2.62 38.92 -29.81
C LEU A 37 2.87 40.11 -30.76
N PRO A 38 1.86 40.90 -31.16
CA PRO A 38 2.06 42.05 -32.05
C PRO A 38 2.99 43.12 -31.45
N VAL A 39 2.81 43.45 -30.17
CA VAL A 39 3.63 44.46 -29.48
C VAL A 39 5.06 43.97 -29.33
N ALA A 40 5.23 42.70 -28.93
CA ALA A 40 6.54 42.06 -28.84
C ALA A 40 7.22 42.01 -30.21
N ALA A 41 6.49 41.65 -31.27
CA ALA A 41 7.04 41.59 -32.63
C ALA A 41 7.51 42.97 -33.11
N GLN A 42 6.72 44.02 -32.88
CA GLN A 42 7.13 45.38 -33.23
C GLN A 42 8.40 45.82 -32.47
N TYR A 43 8.45 45.56 -31.16
CA TYR A 43 9.65 45.87 -30.37
C TYR A 43 10.88 45.08 -30.84
N ILE A 44 10.73 43.77 -31.04
CA ILE A 44 11.81 42.88 -31.46
C ILE A 44 12.34 43.31 -32.83
N LEU A 45 11.46 43.54 -33.81
CA LEU A 45 11.85 43.84 -35.19
C LEU A 45 12.42 45.26 -35.34
N TYR A 46 11.79 46.28 -34.72
CA TYR A 46 12.15 47.68 -34.98
C TYR A 46 13.10 48.29 -33.96
N GLN A 47 13.16 47.78 -32.73
CA GLN A 47 14.02 48.37 -31.69
C GLN A 47 15.17 47.47 -31.26
N TRP A 48 14.92 46.17 -31.09
CA TRP A 48 15.91 45.25 -30.54
C TRP A 48 16.83 44.67 -31.63
N TRP A 49 16.26 44.15 -32.71
CA TRP A 49 17.02 43.52 -33.81
C TRP A 49 18.08 44.45 -34.43
N PRO A 50 17.81 45.75 -34.71
CA PRO A 50 18.84 46.64 -35.24
C PRO A 50 20.04 46.82 -34.29
N ARG A 51 19.82 46.78 -32.96
CA ARG A 51 20.91 46.88 -31.97
C ARG A 51 21.75 45.60 -31.91
N VAL A 52 21.10 44.44 -31.98
CA VAL A 52 21.78 43.13 -31.97
C VAL A 52 22.55 42.90 -33.27
N ALA A 53 21.98 43.28 -34.42
CA ALA A 53 22.63 43.12 -35.72
C ALA A 53 23.87 44.02 -35.88
N ALA A 54 23.90 45.18 -35.20
CA ALA A 54 25.02 46.11 -35.26
C ALA A 54 26.21 45.73 -34.36
N ASP A 55 26.03 44.83 -33.39
CA ASP A 55 27.04 44.46 -32.41
C ASP A 55 27.27 42.94 -32.37
N ALA A 56 28.45 42.50 -32.83
CA ALA A 56 28.82 41.09 -32.90
C ALA A 56 28.81 40.39 -31.52
N ASN A 57 29.13 41.10 -30.44
CA ASN A 57 29.13 40.54 -29.09
C ASN A 57 27.70 40.30 -28.60
N LEU A 58 26.78 41.23 -28.88
CA LEU A 58 25.36 41.06 -28.55
C LEU A 58 24.73 39.93 -29.35
N LEU A 59 25.12 39.77 -30.62
CA LEU A 59 24.66 38.68 -31.47
C LEU A 59 25.04 37.31 -30.88
N LEU A 60 26.33 37.10 -30.58
CA LEU A 60 26.83 35.87 -29.94
C LEU A 60 26.17 35.60 -28.57
N ALA A 61 26.03 36.63 -27.73
CA ALA A 61 25.39 36.48 -26.43
C ALA A 61 23.91 36.09 -26.56
N SER A 62 23.19 36.68 -27.53
CA SER A 62 21.79 36.37 -27.79
C SER A 62 21.60 34.94 -28.32
N GLU A 63 22.49 34.49 -29.20
CA GLU A 63 22.48 33.13 -29.75
C GLU A 63 22.74 32.09 -28.66
N MET A 64 23.79 32.27 -27.85
CA MET A 64 24.10 31.39 -26.74
C MET A 64 22.96 31.32 -25.72
N SER A 65 22.35 32.47 -25.41
CA SER A 65 21.22 32.54 -24.47
C SER A 65 19.98 31.82 -25.02
N LEU A 66 19.68 32.00 -26.32
CA LEU A 66 18.59 31.31 -26.99
C LEU A 66 18.82 29.80 -27.02
N ALA A 67 20.03 29.36 -27.38
CA ALA A 67 20.40 27.95 -27.41
C ALA A 67 20.26 27.31 -26.02
N ALA A 68 20.78 27.94 -24.96
CA ALA A 68 20.65 27.46 -23.59
C ALA A 68 19.18 27.38 -23.16
N SER A 69 18.36 28.38 -23.50
CA SER A 69 16.93 28.40 -23.22
C SER A 69 16.18 27.29 -23.93
N LEU A 70 16.48 27.05 -25.22
CA LEU A 70 15.88 25.98 -26.01
C LEU A 70 16.23 24.60 -25.44
N VAL A 71 17.48 24.37 -25.05
CA VAL A 71 17.90 23.12 -24.40
C VAL A 71 17.14 22.90 -23.10
N LEU A 72 17.00 23.93 -22.27
CA LEU A 72 16.26 23.84 -21.00
C LEU A 72 14.78 23.52 -21.24
N VAL A 73 14.12 24.25 -22.14
CA VAL A 73 12.69 24.05 -22.45
C VAL A 73 12.46 22.68 -23.08
N PHE A 74 13.30 22.25 -24.01
CA PHE A 74 13.17 20.94 -24.65
C PHE A 74 13.38 19.80 -23.66
N ASN A 75 14.36 19.93 -22.75
CA ASN A 75 14.57 18.96 -21.68
C ASN A 75 13.37 18.91 -20.72
N MET A 76 12.81 20.06 -20.36
CA MET A 76 11.65 20.14 -19.49
C MET A 76 10.40 19.56 -20.17
N TRP A 77 10.18 19.85 -21.45
CA TRP A 77 9.12 19.29 -22.27
C TRP A 77 9.25 17.77 -22.38
N ARG A 78 10.45 17.27 -22.70
CA ARG A 78 10.75 15.84 -22.78
C ARG A 78 10.47 15.15 -21.45
N ALA A 79 10.98 15.69 -20.34
CA ALA A 79 10.74 15.15 -19.01
C ALA A 79 9.24 15.14 -18.65
N ALA A 80 8.51 16.22 -18.98
CA ALA A 80 7.07 16.30 -18.77
C ALA A 80 6.30 15.26 -19.60
N SER A 81 6.69 15.04 -20.87
CA SER A 81 6.10 14.04 -21.75
C SER A 81 6.36 12.62 -21.23
N GLU A 82 7.61 12.30 -20.87
CA GLU A 82 7.97 11.00 -20.29
C GLU A 82 7.22 10.75 -18.97
N ASN A 83 7.07 11.77 -18.12
CA ASN A 83 6.31 11.66 -16.88
C ASN A 83 4.81 11.45 -17.13
N ARG A 84 4.24 12.07 -18.16
CA ARG A 84 2.85 11.82 -18.58
C ARG A 84 2.65 10.40 -19.09
N LEU A 85 3.60 9.86 -19.86
CA LEU A 85 3.57 8.46 -20.32
C LEU A 85 3.64 7.49 -19.14
N LYS A 86 4.55 7.72 -18.19
CA LYS A 86 4.66 6.93 -16.95
C LYS A 86 3.37 7.01 -16.13
N GLY A 87 2.76 8.19 -16.02
CA GLY A 87 1.47 8.38 -15.35
C GLY A 87 0.35 7.57 -16.01
N ARG A 88 0.22 7.64 -17.33
CA ARG A 88 -0.77 6.84 -18.07
C ARG A 88 -0.54 5.34 -17.94
N ALA A 89 0.71 4.89 -17.94
CA ALA A 89 1.04 3.48 -17.71
C ALA A 89 0.64 3.04 -16.30
N ALA A 90 0.90 3.87 -15.28
CA ALA A 90 0.46 3.63 -13.91
C ALA A 90 -1.07 3.59 -13.79
N ASP A 91 -1.78 4.54 -14.42
CA ASP A 91 -3.25 4.57 -14.44
C ASP A 91 -3.83 3.33 -15.13
N THR A 92 -3.23 2.90 -16.25
CA THR A 92 -3.65 1.69 -16.98
C THR A 92 -3.47 0.43 -16.14
N ALA A 93 -2.37 0.37 -15.37
CA ALA A 93 -2.10 -0.70 -14.42
C ALA A 93 -2.88 -0.56 -13.11
N ALA A 94 -3.64 0.52 -12.92
CA ALA A 94 -4.25 0.93 -11.65
C ALA A 94 -3.22 0.93 -10.49
N LEU A 95 -1.96 1.26 -10.82
CA LEU A 95 -0.84 1.32 -9.89
C LEU A 95 -0.96 2.60 -9.08
N VAL A 96 -1.40 2.46 -7.84
CA VAL A 96 -1.52 3.57 -6.89
C VAL A 96 -0.16 3.94 -6.31
N TYR A 97 0.70 2.95 -6.13
CA TYR A 97 1.97 3.13 -5.44
C TYR A 97 2.99 2.08 -5.87
N ALA A 98 4.23 2.52 -6.12
CA ALA A 98 5.37 1.65 -6.33
C ALA A 98 6.53 2.10 -5.45
N ARG A 99 7.14 1.16 -4.75
CA ARG A 99 8.24 1.38 -3.83
C ARG A 99 9.47 0.65 -4.33
N ARG A 100 10.60 1.35 -4.46
CA ARG A 100 11.90 0.73 -4.77
C ARG A 100 12.84 0.64 -3.55
N ARG A 101 12.59 1.44 -2.49
CA ARG A 101 13.38 1.43 -1.24
C ARG A 101 12.60 2.07 -0.07
N ALA A 102 12.59 1.43 1.10
CA ALA A 102 13.02 2.01 2.39
C ALA A 102 12.70 3.44 2.87
N SER A 103 11.99 4.35 2.20
CA SER A 103 11.90 5.76 2.65
C SER A 103 10.80 6.00 3.68
N TRP A 104 11.11 6.75 4.74
CA TRP A 104 10.16 7.06 5.83
C TRP A 104 8.91 7.79 5.33
N LEU A 105 9.06 8.68 4.34
CA LEU A 105 7.97 9.45 3.73
C LEU A 105 6.95 8.55 3.03
N THR A 106 7.41 7.42 2.49
CA THR A 106 6.53 6.53 1.76
C THR A 106 5.75 5.61 2.69
N ARG A 107 6.34 5.21 3.84
CA ARG A 107 5.60 4.55 4.94
C ARG A 107 4.47 5.42 5.48
N LEU A 108 4.64 6.75 5.52
CA LEU A 108 3.57 7.67 5.93
C LEU A 108 2.43 7.74 4.90
N ARG A 109 2.75 7.78 3.60
CA ARG A 109 1.73 7.73 2.53
C ARG A 109 0.95 6.42 2.53
N GLU A 110 1.65 5.31 2.73
CA GLU A 110 1.05 3.98 2.85
C GLU A 110 0.13 3.86 4.07
N ARG A 111 0.58 4.34 5.24
CA ARG A 111 -0.27 4.44 6.44
C ARG A 111 -1.48 5.35 6.23
N SER A 112 -1.34 6.42 5.44
CA SER A 112 -2.44 7.30 5.09
C SER A 112 -3.46 6.61 4.19
N LEU A 113 -3.02 5.81 3.21
CA LEU A 113 -3.90 4.99 2.37
C LEU A 113 -4.67 3.99 3.22
N ILE A 114 -3.99 3.21 4.05
CA ILE A 114 -4.62 2.20 4.93
C ILE A 114 -5.60 2.84 5.92
N ARG A 115 -5.26 4.01 6.50
CA ARG A 115 -6.16 4.74 7.41
C ARG A 115 -7.41 5.29 6.74
N LYS A 116 -7.35 5.56 5.44
CA LYS A 116 -8.48 6.06 4.64
C LYS A 116 -9.36 4.95 4.12
N LEU A 117 -8.93 3.69 4.20
CA LEU A 117 -9.76 2.57 3.80
C LEU A 117 -10.93 2.45 4.79
N PRO A 118 -12.18 2.39 4.32
CA PRO A 118 -13.28 1.94 5.17
C PRO A 118 -12.93 0.57 5.74
N ALA A 119 -13.44 0.26 6.93
CA ALA A 119 -13.18 -1.02 7.61
C ALA A 119 -13.35 -2.16 6.60
N ALA A 120 -12.23 -2.78 6.21
CA ALA A 120 -12.22 -3.73 5.12
C ALA A 120 -12.99 -4.96 5.57
N ARG A 121 -14.06 -5.33 4.86
CA ARG A 121 -14.86 -6.51 5.21
C ARG A 121 -14.01 -7.77 5.20
N ASP A 122 -13.16 -7.89 4.17
CA ASP A 122 -12.39 -9.09 3.88
C ASP A 122 -10.90 -8.76 3.70
N ALA A 123 -10.05 -9.67 4.17
CA ALA A 123 -8.60 -9.63 4.02
C ALA A 123 -8.06 -10.97 3.51
N PHE A 124 -7.29 -10.93 2.43
CA PHE A 124 -6.70 -12.12 1.80
C PHE A 124 -5.19 -11.97 1.74
N ILE A 125 -4.44 -12.93 2.28
CA ILE A 125 -2.98 -12.82 2.43
C ILE A 125 -2.31 -14.09 1.91
N LEU A 126 -1.37 -13.94 0.99
CA LEU A 126 -0.43 -14.99 0.57
C LEU A 126 0.98 -14.49 0.86
N THR A 127 1.68 -15.13 1.79
CA THR A 127 2.99 -14.69 2.24
C THR A 127 3.83 -15.85 2.76
N LEU A 128 5.09 -15.56 3.07
CA LEU A 128 6.07 -16.54 3.53
C LEU A 128 5.78 -16.96 4.98
N THR A 129 6.23 -16.16 5.95
CA THR A 129 6.02 -16.44 7.38
C THR A 129 4.81 -15.72 7.96
N GLY A 130 4.47 -14.54 7.44
CA GLY A 130 3.40 -13.68 7.95
C GLY A 130 3.84 -12.68 9.02
N TYR A 131 5.04 -12.87 9.60
CA TYR A 131 5.48 -12.12 10.78
C TYR A 131 5.57 -10.61 10.52
N ASP A 132 6.39 -10.17 9.57
CA ASP A 132 6.51 -8.74 9.23
C ASP A 132 5.28 -8.18 8.48
N THR A 133 4.40 -9.06 7.99
CA THR A 133 3.24 -8.66 7.19
C THR A 133 2.08 -8.28 8.10
N PHE A 134 1.81 -9.07 9.14
CA PHE A 134 0.68 -8.84 10.04
C PHE A 134 0.90 -9.22 11.51
N ALA A 135 1.81 -10.14 11.84
CA ALA A 135 1.93 -10.63 13.21
C ALA A 135 2.64 -9.62 14.13
N ASP A 136 3.74 -9.01 13.66
CA ASP A 136 4.46 -7.97 14.40
C ASP A 136 3.52 -6.77 14.66
N ARG A 137 3.52 -6.25 15.90
CA ARG A 137 2.76 -5.05 16.28
C ARG A 137 3.16 -3.83 15.45
N LYS A 138 4.39 -3.79 14.90
CA LYS A 138 4.87 -2.72 14.01
C LYS A 138 4.48 -2.93 12.54
N SER A 139 4.00 -4.12 12.17
CA SER A 139 3.59 -4.43 10.80
C SER A 139 2.42 -3.55 10.37
N LEU A 140 2.31 -3.32 9.07
CA LEU A 140 1.32 -2.42 8.50
C LEU A 140 -0.10 -2.94 8.66
N LEU A 141 -0.28 -4.27 8.64
CA LEU A 141 -1.60 -4.91 8.63
C LEU A 141 -2.05 -5.41 10.01
N HIS A 142 -1.21 -5.31 11.05
CA HIS A 142 -1.57 -5.72 12.40
C HIS A 142 -2.92 -5.12 12.82
N ARG A 143 -3.02 -3.78 12.90
CA ARG A 143 -4.27 -3.14 13.30
C ARG A 143 -5.39 -3.28 12.27
N PRO A 144 -5.17 -3.10 10.96
CA PRO A 144 -6.22 -3.27 9.96
C PRO A 144 -6.93 -4.62 10.01
N LEU A 145 -6.22 -5.72 10.27
CA LEU A 145 -6.84 -7.05 10.38
C LEU A 145 -7.80 -7.20 11.55
N GLN A 146 -7.61 -6.43 12.64
CA GLN A 146 -8.56 -6.43 13.76
C GLN A 146 -9.93 -5.86 13.35
N SER A 147 -9.97 -5.02 12.32
CA SER A 147 -11.22 -4.48 11.78
C SER A 147 -11.88 -5.40 10.75
N ALA A 148 -11.13 -6.31 10.13
CA ALA A 148 -11.65 -7.23 9.13
C ALA A 148 -12.60 -8.27 9.75
N TYR A 149 -13.60 -8.72 8.98
CA TYR A 149 -14.52 -9.77 9.38
C TYR A 149 -14.03 -11.14 8.90
N GLU A 150 -13.76 -11.26 7.60
CA GLU A 150 -13.22 -12.47 7.01
C GLU A 150 -11.72 -12.33 6.72
N ILE A 151 -10.92 -13.28 7.19
CA ILE A 151 -9.46 -13.27 7.06
C ILE A 151 -9.02 -14.63 6.54
N ARG A 152 -8.46 -14.66 5.32
CA ARG A 152 -7.91 -15.87 4.72
C ARG A 152 -6.42 -15.70 4.51
N VAL A 153 -5.63 -16.59 5.08
CA VAL A 153 -4.16 -16.53 5.05
C VAL A 153 -3.58 -17.80 4.47
N MET A 154 -2.63 -17.65 3.56
CA MET A 154 -1.78 -18.72 3.05
C MET A 154 -0.34 -18.43 3.44
N LEU A 155 0.27 -19.37 4.16
CA LEU A 155 1.67 -19.30 4.59
C LEU A 155 2.50 -20.39 3.91
N LEU A 156 3.79 -20.14 3.72
CA LEU A 156 4.71 -21.18 3.28
C LEU A 156 4.87 -22.20 4.40
N ASN A 157 4.69 -23.48 4.08
CA ASN A 157 4.92 -24.55 5.05
C ASN A 157 6.40 -24.58 5.45
N PRO A 158 6.74 -24.33 6.73
CA PRO A 158 8.14 -24.29 7.15
C PRO A 158 8.86 -25.63 6.94
N ALA A 159 8.14 -26.75 6.98
CA ALA A 159 8.71 -28.08 6.79
C ALA A 159 8.80 -28.52 5.31
N ALA A 160 8.32 -27.71 4.36
CA ALA A 160 8.33 -28.06 2.95
C ALA A 160 9.68 -27.75 2.29
N ARG A 161 9.99 -28.50 1.22
CA ARG A 161 11.20 -28.28 0.40
C ARG A 161 11.28 -26.86 -0.17
N GLY A 162 10.14 -26.21 -0.43
CA GLY A 162 10.12 -24.81 -0.88
C GLY A 162 10.66 -23.84 0.16
N ALA A 163 10.37 -24.06 1.45
CA ALA A 163 10.92 -23.26 2.54
C ALA A 163 12.42 -23.50 2.72
N GLU A 164 12.84 -24.77 2.72
CA GLU A 164 14.24 -25.16 2.83
C GLU A 164 15.11 -24.49 1.74
N LYS A 165 14.69 -24.62 0.47
CA LYS A 165 15.39 -23.97 -0.66
C LYS A 165 15.47 -22.47 -0.49
N ARG A 166 14.39 -21.83 -0.03
CA ARG A 166 14.36 -20.39 0.18
C ARG A 166 15.36 -19.97 1.24
N ILE A 167 15.37 -20.65 2.39
CA ILE A 167 16.27 -20.36 3.51
C ILE A 167 17.74 -20.51 3.07
N GLN A 168 18.06 -21.58 2.35
CA GLN A 168 19.40 -21.82 1.81
C GLN A 168 19.87 -20.75 0.82
N SER A 169 18.94 -20.10 0.11
CA SER A 169 19.29 -19.05 -0.86
C SER A 169 19.68 -17.71 -0.20
N LEU A 170 19.28 -17.45 1.05
CA LEU A 170 19.39 -16.11 1.65
C LEU A 170 20.83 -15.76 2.09
N PRO A 171 21.25 -14.49 1.94
CA PRO A 171 22.64 -14.07 2.15
C PRO A 171 23.06 -13.89 3.62
N LEU A 172 22.10 -13.78 4.55
CA LEU A 172 22.33 -13.72 6.00
C LEU A 172 21.72 -14.95 6.66
N PRO A 173 22.25 -15.42 7.81
CA PRO A 173 21.80 -16.66 8.44
C PRO A 173 20.42 -16.50 9.07
N ILE A 174 19.37 -16.59 8.25
CA ILE A 174 18.03 -16.92 8.71
C ILE A 174 18.04 -18.43 8.96
N THR A 175 17.83 -18.84 10.21
CA THR A 175 17.81 -20.26 10.55
C THR A 175 16.43 -20.85 10.29
N GLN A 176 16.38 -22.16 10.01
CA GLN A 176 15.12 -22.91 9.95
C GLN A 176 14.27 -22.67 11.21
N GLN A 177 14.91 -22.59 12.37
CA GLN A 177 14.24 -22.32 13.64
C GLN A 177 13.58 -20.93 13.67
N SER A 178 14.29 -19.87 13.27
CA SER A 178 13.71 -18.52 13.21
C SER A 178 12.49 -18.45 12.28
N TYR A 179 12.52 -19.21 11.19
CA TYR A 179 11.39 -19.28 10.25
C TYR A 179 10.16 -19.96 10.88
N VAL A 180 10.38 -21.05 11.63
CA VAL A 180 9.32 -21.73 12.39
C VAL A 180 8.74 -20.80 13.44
N GLU A 181 9.58 -20.11 14.21
CA GLU A 181 9.15 -19.15 15.24
C GLU A 181 8.31 -18.00 14.66
N GLU A 182 8.69 -17.46 13.51
CA GLU A 182 7.91 -16.42 12.81
C GLU A 182 6.53 -16.92 12.34
N VAL A 183 6.46 -18.17 11.84
CA VAL A 183 5.21 -18.81 11.44
C VAL A 183 4.33 -19.05 12.67
N GLU A 184 4.90 -19.57 13.76
CA GLU A 184 4.17 -19.80 15.01
C GLU A 184 3.60 -18.51 15.61
N ALA A 185 4.39 -17.43 15.62
CA ALA A 185 3.92 -16.12 16.05
C ALA A 185 2.76 -15.60 15.18
N SER A 186 2.82 -15.87 13.87
CA SER A 186 1.75 -15.52 12.93
C SER A 186 0.47 -16.32 13.17
N ILE A 187 0.59 -17.62 13.46
CA ILE A 187 -0.55 -18.47 13.85
C ILE A 187 -1.16 -17.99 15.17
N ALA A 188 -0.33 -17.69 16.18
CA ALA A 188 -0.80 -17.21 17.47
C ALA A 188 -1.59 -15.89 17.35
N TYR A 189 -1.12 -14.98 16.48
CA TYR A 189 -1.85 -13.76 16.18
C TYR A 189 -3.20 -14.03 15.49
N LEU A 190 -3.24 -14.93 14.51
CA LEU A 190 -4.48 -15.33 13.83
C LEU A 190 -5.47 -16.03 14.78
N ALA A 191 -4.97 -16.85 15.70
CA ALA A 191 -5.77 -17.48 16.74
C ALA A 191 -6.39 -16.43 17.67
N ALA A 192 -5.63 -15.40 18.05
CA ALA A 192 -6.14 -14.28 18.85
C ALA A 192 -7.23 -13.49 18.10
N LEU A 193 -7.09 -13.28 16.79
CA LEU A 193 -8.17 -12.69 15.98
C LEU A 193 -9.41 -13.59 15.93
N ARG A 194 -9.25 -14.92 15.81
CA ARG A 194 -10.38 -15.86 15.89
C ARG A 194 -11.08 -15.78 17.25
N ALA A 195 -10.34 -15.65 18.35
CA ALA A 195 -10.89 -15.47 19.69
C ALA A 195 -11.69 -14.15 19.85
N LEU A 196 -11.39 -13.13 19.05
CA LEU A 196 -12.17 -11.89 18.94
C LEU A 196 -13.43 -12.05 18.06
N GLY A 197 -13.78 -13.26 17.65
CA GLY A 197 -14.97 -13.57 16.85
C GLY A 197 -14.81 -13.35 15.34
N LYS A 198 -13.57 -13.26 14.83
CA LYS A 198 -13.31 -13.10 13.39
C LYS A 198 -13.35 -14.45 12.66
N GLN A 199 -13.78 -14.45 11.41
CA GLN A 199 -13.74 -15.63 10.56
C GLN A 199 -12.34 -15.79 9.97
N VAL A 200 -11.49 -16.55 10.66
CA VAL A 200 -10.09 -16.78 10.26
C VAL A 200 -9.94 -18.16 9.64
N SER A 201 -9.35 -18.23 8.45
CA SER A 201 -8.98 -19.47 7.76
C SER A 201 -7.51 -19.42 7.38
N LEU A 202 -6.78 -20.50 7.67
CA LEU A 202 -5.35 -20.61 7.37
C LEU A 202 -5.08 -21.87 6.53
N LYS A 203 -4.30 -21.70 5.47
CA LYS A 203 -3.77 -22.78 4.63
C LYS A 203 -2.26 -22.67 4.50
N PHE A 204 -1.62 -23.78 4.15
CA PHE A 204 -0.20 -23.80 3.83
C PHE A 204 0.05 -24.27 2.40
N TYR A 205 1.06 -23.69 1.76
CA TYR A 205 1.56 -24.14 0.45
C TYR A 205 3.01 -24.63 0.60
N ASP A 206 3.42 -25.55 -0.28
CA ASP A 206 4.71 -26.26 -0.14
C ASP A 206 5.78 -25.83 -1.16
N HIS A 207 5.40 -25.09 -2.19
CA HIS A 207 6.29 -24.68 -3.29
C HIS A 207 6.97 -23.33 -3.00
N GLU A 208 8.12 -23.08 -3.66
CA GLU A 208 8.84 -21.82 -3.50
C GLU A 208 7.95 -20.63 -3.91
N PRO A 209 7.81 -19.61 -3.04
CA PRO A 209 6.92 -18.48 -3.30
C PRO A 209 7.45 -17.63 -4.45
N PHE A 210 6.61 -17.38 -5.44
CA PHE A 210 6.93 -16.44 -6.52
C PHE A 210 6.38 -15.03 -6.21
N TRP A 211 5.18 -14.96 -5.62
CA TRP A 211 4.54 -13.71 -5.22
C TRP A 211 4.19 -13.71 -3.73
N LYS A 212 4.37 -12.56 -3.09
CA LYS A 212 3.69 -12.21 -1.85
C LYS A 212 2.56 -11.23 -2.21
N LEU A 213 1.34 -11.57 -1.78
CA LEU A 213 0.13 -10.81 -2.07
C LEU A 213 -0.62 -10.49 -0.78
N VAL A 214 -1.11 -9.26 -0.68
CA VAL A 214 -2.02 -8.86 0.39
C VAL A 214 -3.16 -8.09 -0.25
N VAL A 215 -4.38 -8.58 -0.11
CA VAL A 215 -5.60 -7.87 -0.48
C VAL A 215 -6.28 -7.40 0.78
N LEU A 216 -6.57 -6.11 0.84
CA LEU A 216 -7.33 -5.49 1.91
C LEU A 216 -8.35 -4.53 1.30
N GLY A 217 -9.63 -4.92 1.34
CA GLY A 217 -10.70 -4.20 0.66
C GLY A 217 -10.40 -4.06 -0.84
N GLY A 218 -10.42 -2.82 -1.35
CA GLY A 218 -10.15 -2.53 -2.77
C GLY A 218 -8.68 -2.32 -3.12
N HIS A 219 -7.72 -2.73 -2.28
CA HIS A 219 -6.28 -2.52 -2.52
C HIS A 219 -5.50 -3.83 -2.41
N LEU A 220 -4.51 -3.99 -3.28
CA LEU A 220 -3.66 -5.15 -3.37
C LEU A 220 -2.19 -4.73 -3.31
N TRP A 221 -1.45 -5.22 -2.34
CA TRP A 221 0.01 -5.13 -2.28
C TRP A 221 0.62 -6.39 -2.91
N VAL A 222 1.63 -6.18 -3.74
CA VAL A 222 2.35 -7.21 -4.48
C VAL A 222 3.84 -7.01 -4.27
N GLN A 223 4.52 -8.08 -3.86
CA GLN A 223 5.98 -8.16 -3.78
C GLN A 223 6.43 -9.40 -4.55
N TYR A 224 7.43 -9.21 -5.41
CA TYR A 224 8.10 -10.32 -6.06
C TYR A 224 9.04 -10.99 -5.06
N CYS A 225 8.96 -12.31 -4.92
CA CYS A 225 9.81 -13.05 -3.99
C CYS A 225 11.00 -13.65 -4.74
N HIS A 226 11.98 -12.83 -5.13
CA HIS A 226 13.14 -13.34 -5.86
C HIS A 226 13.97 -14.31 -5.00
N SER A 227 14.44 -15.39 -5.59
CA SER A 227 15.34 -16.33 -4.89
C SER A 227 16.67 -15.64 -4.61
N GLY A 228 17.25 -15.86 -3.42
CA GLY A 228 18.50 -15.22 -3.03
C GLY A 228 18.39 -13.84 -2.37
N PHE A 229 17.19 -13.27 -2.27
CA PHE A 229 16.98 -11.95 -1.65
C PHE A 229 15.92 -12.00 -0.57
N GLU A 230 16.13 -11.22 0.49
CA GLU A 230 15.09 -11.00 1.50
C GLU A 230 13.96 -10.16 0.91
N VAL A 231 12.72 -10.64 1.06
CA VAL A 231 11.52 -9.95 0.54
C VAL A 231 11.35 -8.56 1.14
N LYS A 232 11.92 -8.28 2.33
CA LYS A 232 11.89 -6.95 2.97
C LYS A 232 12.65 -5.89 2.17
N ALA A 233 13.66 -6.30 1.40
CA ALA A 233 14.47 -5.42 0.58
C ALA A 233 13.84 -5.16 -0.81
N ASP A 234 12.91 -6.04 -1.23
CA ASP A 234 12.35 -6.01 -2.58
C ASP A 234 11.28 -4.93 -2.78
N PRO A 235 11.09 -4.47 -4.03
CA PRO A 235 10.06 -3.50 -4.38
C PRO A 235 8.65 -3.97 -4.05
N GLU A 236 7.82 -3.05 -3.55
CA GLU A 236 6.41 -3.27 -3.25
C GLU A 236 5.54 -2.44 -4.18
N TYR A 237 4.54 -3.07 -4.78
CA TYR A 237 3.60 -2.44 -5.71
C TYR A 237 2.20 -2.53 -5.14
N VAL A 238 1.44 -1.44 -5.18
CA VAL A 238 0.05 -1.40 -4.73
C VAL A 238 -0.86 -1.03 -5.87
N PHE A 239 -1.81 -1.92 -6.13
CA PHE A 239 -2.84 -1.75 -7.13
C PHE A 239 -4.18 -1.51 -6.44
N ALA A 240 -4.97 -0.57 -6.96
CA ALA A 240 -6.35 -0.39 -6.54
C ALA A 240 -7.29 -1.14 -7.49
N LEU A 241 -8.39 -1.62 -6.94
CA LEU A 241 -9.54 -2.05 -7.72
C LEU A 241 -10.10 -0.83 -8.45
N ASN A 242 -10.19 -0.94 -9.78
CA ASN A 242 -10.84 0.06 -10.62
C ASN A 242 -12.24 -0.44 -11.00
N PRO A 243 -13.31 -0.04 -10.26
CA PRO A 243 -14.67 -0.49 -10.55
C PRO A 243 -15.23 0.12 -11.84
N GLU A 244 -14.75 1.29 -12.26
CA GLU A 244 -15.24 1.96 -13.48
C GLU A 244 -14.73 1.28 -14.75
N ASN A 245 -13.53 0.68 -14.70
CA ASN A 245 -12.98 -0.07 -15.82
C ASN A 245 -12.29 -1.35 -15.34
N PRO A 246 -13.05 -2.45 -15.11
CA PRO A 246 -12.53 -3.69 -14.54
C PRO A 246 -11.61 -4.48 -15.49
N ARG A 247 -11.57 -4.12 -16.77
CA ARG A 247 -10.62 -4.69 -17.75
C ARG A 247 -9.23 -4.08 -17.65
N LEU A 248 -9.12 -2.93 -16.99
CA LEU A 248 -7.86 -2.27 -16.71
C LEU A 248 -7.43 -2.57 -15.27
N GLY A 249 -6.12 -2.50 -15.04
CA GLY A 249 -5.55 -2.71 -13.73
C GLY A 249 -5.07 -4.14 -13.46
N LEU A 250 -4.05 -4.25 -12.61
CA LEU A 250 -3.47 -5.54 -12.23
C LEU A 250 -4.10 -6.12 -10.96
N PHE A 251 -5.00 -5.39 -10.28
CA PHE A 251 -5.70 -5.89 -9.10
C PHE A 251 -6.40 -7.22 -9.35
N VAL A 252 -7.27 -7.28 -10.37
CA VAL A 252 -8.09 -8.46 -10.65
C VAL A 252 -7.25 -9.69 -11.01
N PRO A 253 -6.26 -9.62 -11.93
CA PRO A 253 -5.38 -10.75 -12.23
C PRO A 253 -4.67 -11.35 -11.01
N PHE A 254 -4.09 -10.51 -10.15
CA PHE A 254 -3.41 -11.00 -8.94
C PHE A 254 -4.39 -11.51 -7.87
N TYR A 255 -5.57 -10.90 -7.74
CA TYR A 255 -6.62 -11.43 -6.88
C TYR A 255 -7.10 -12.81 -7.37
N MET A 256 -7.27 -12.99 -8.67
CA MET A 256 -7.60 -14.29 -9.26
C MET A 256 -6.48 -15.32 -9.03
N TYR A 257 -5.21 -14.91 -9.08
CA TYR A 257 -4.10 -15.78 -8.71
C TYR A 257 -4.20 -16.24 -7.24
N PHE A 258 -4.48 -15.33 -6.30
CA PHE A 258 -4.73 -15.69 -4.90
C PHE A 258 -5.90 -16.68 -4.79
N LEU A 259 -7.03 -16.41 -5.44
CA LEU A 259 -8.20 -17.28 -5.38
C LEU A 259 -7.93 -18.67 -5.98
N GLY A 260 -7.14 -18.75 -7.05
CA GLY A 260 -6.71 -20.01 -7.64
C GLY A 260 -5.88 -20.83 -6.65
N GLN A 261 -4.89 -20.20 -6.00
CA GLN A 261 -4.13 -20.84 -4.93
C GLN A 261 -5.03 -21.24 -3.75
N TRP A 262 -5.91 -20.35 -3.29
CA TRP A 262 -6.81 -20.63 -2.17
C TRP A 262 -7.76 -21.80 -2.44
N SER A 263 -8.24 -21.92 -3.67
CA SER A 263 -9.22 -22.93 -4.06
C SER A 263 -8.59 -24.30 -4.31
N ASP A 264 -7.27 -24.39 -4.44
CA ASP A 264 -6.57 -25.67 -4.61
C ASP A 264 -6.78 -26.55 -3.35
N PRO A 265 -7.38 -27.75 -3.51
CA PRO A 265 -7.61 -28.68 -2.40
C PRO A 265 -6.32 -29.30 -1.85
N ARG A 266 -5.23 -29.30 -2.62
CA ARG A 266 -3.95 -29.91 -2.24
C ARG A 266 -3.26 -29.17 -1.11
N HIS A 267 -3.55 -27.89 -0.93
CA HIS A 267 -2.99 -27.09 0.16
C HIS A 267 -3.66 -27.46 1.49
N PRO A 268 -2.91 -27.97 2.48
CA PRO A 268 -3.47 -28.33 3.77
C PRO A 268 -4.07 -27.12 4.48
N ARG A 269 -5.20 -27.34 5.17
CA ARG A 269 -5.84 -26.36 6.03
C ARG A 269 -5.34 -26.54 7.46
N TYR A 270 -5.14 -25.44 8.17
CA TYR A 270 -4.79 -25.48 9.58
C TYR A 270 -6.05 -25.47 10.43
N ASP A 271 -6.17 -26.46 11.30
CA ASP A 271 -7.18 -26.52 12.33
C ASP A 271 -6.63 -25.89 13.62
N PHE A 272 -7.16 -24.71 13.97
CA PHE A 272 -6.71 -24.00 15.19
C PHE A 272 -7.13 -24.69 16.48
N ASP A 273 -8.15 -25.56 16.45
CA ASP A 273 -8.65 -26.22 17.66
C ASP A 273 -7.73 -27.40 18.05
N THR A 274 -7.20 -28.13 17.06
CA THR A 274 -6.28 -29.26 17.26
C THR A 274 -4.81 -28.90 17.07
N GLY A 275 -4.51 -27.80 16.38
CA GLY A 275 -3.15 -27.41 15.99
C GLY A 275 -2.57 -28.24 14.85
N GLU A 276 -3.42 -28.93 14.08
CA GLU A 276 -3.03 -29.88 13.03
C GLU A 276 -3.28 -29.33 11.62
N LEU A 277 -2.47 -29.81 10.68
CA LEU A 277 -2.66 -29.64 9.25
C LEU A 277 -3.56 -30.76 8.72
N VAL A 278 -4.71 -30.38 8.19
CA VAL A 278 -5.71 -31.25 7.59
C VAL A 278 -5.54 -31.24 6.06
N TYR A 279 -5.23 -32.40 5.50
CA TYR A 279 -5.07 -32.61 4.06
C TYR A 279 -6.36 -33.18 3.47
N GLY A 280 -6.87 -32.51 2.44
CA GLY A 280 -8.05 -32.92 1.70
C GLY A 280 -7.70 -33.52 0.34
N ASP A 281 -8.51 -34.46 -0.13
CA ASP A 281 -8.45 -34.94 -1.50
C ASP A 281 -9.09 -33.94 -2.48
N GLY A 282 -9.03 -34.22 -3.78
CA GLY A 282 -9.64 -33.39 -4.82
C GLY A 282 -11.17 -33.23 -4.72
N HIS A 283 -11.82 -34.04 -3.88
CA HIS A 283 -13.25 -34.01 -3.59
C HIS A 283 -13.57 -33.38 -2.23
N GLY A 284 -12.56 -32.84 -1.53
CA GLY A 284 -12.72 -32.17 -0.24
C GLY A 284 -12.86 -33.11 0.96
N ARG A 285 -12.63 -34.41 0.80
CA ARG A 285 -12.62 -35.38 1.90
C ARG A 285 -11.25 -35.40 2.56
N GLU A 286 -11.24 -35.43 3.89
CA GLU A 286 -10.01 -35.51 4.65
C GLU A 286 -9.39 -36.90 4.50
N PHE A 287 -8.09 -36.95 4.18
CA PHE A 287 -7.36 -38.23 4.08
C PHE A 287 -6.13 -38.30 4.98
N ARG A 288 -5.61 -37.16 5.46
CA ARG A 288 -4.45 -37.11 6.36
C ARG A 288 -4.52 -35.93 7.31
N ARG A 289 -4.09 -36.14 8.56
CA ARG A 289 -3.81 -35.08 9.54
C ARG A 289 -2.38 -35.19 10.02
N THR A 290 -1.71 -34.06 10.22
CA THR A 290 -0.33 -34.04 10.70
C THR A 290 -0.11 -32.79 11.54
N ARG A 291 0.58 -32.91 12.69
CA ARG A 291 0.96 -31.72 13.47
C ARG A 291 1.93 -30.85 12.68
N LEU A 292 1.77 -29.54 12.79
CA LEU A 292 2.76 -28.60 12.27
C LEU A 292 4.09 -28.82 12.99
N ALA A 293 5.20 -28.90 12.25
CA ALA A 293 6.53 -29.06 12.83
C ALA A 293 6.81 -27.92 13.83
N GLY A 294 7.14 -28.25 15.08
CA GLY A 294 7.30 -27.29 16.19
C GLY A 294 6.15 -27.31 17.22
N GLY A 295 5.03 -27.97 16.91
CA GLY A 295 3.74 -27.94 17.62
C GLY A 295 3.74 -27.88 19.14
N ARG A 296 3.89 -26.67 19.68
CA ARG A 296 3.29 -26.26 20.95
C ARG A 296 1.88 -25.74 20.63
N ALA A 297 0.88 -26.13 21.42
CA ALA A 297 -0.48 -25.63 21.24
C ALA A 297 -0.45 -24.07 21.27
N PRO A 298 -1.15 -23.39 20.34
CA PRO A 298 -1.13 -21.94 20.28
C PRO A 298 -1.64 -21.37 21.60
N THR A 299 -0.76 -20.71 22.36
CA THR A 299 -1.19 -19.88 23.50
C THR A 299 -1.70 -18.56 22.91
N PRO A 300 -2.97 -18.17 23.14
CA PRO A 300 -3.47 -16.92 22.60
C PRO A 300 -2.62 -15.76 23.12
N ALA A 301 -1.96 -15.04 22.21
CA ALA A 301 -1.31 -13.79 22.57
C ALA A 301 -2.42 -12.80 22.98
N LEU A 302 -2.34 -12.28 24.22
CA LEU A 302 -3.26 -11.26 24.71
C LEU A 302 -3.17 -10.03 23.78
N LEU A 303 -4.19 -9.83 22.97
CA LEU A 303 -4.41 -8.60 22.24
C LEU A 303 -5.11 -7.63 23.18
N ASP A 304 -4.42 -6.59 23.63
CA ASP A 304 -4.98 -5.56 24.51
C ASP A 304 -6.23 -4.94 23.87
N PRO A 305 -7.41 -4.98 24.52
CA PRO A 305 -8.62 -4.40 23.95
C PRO A 305 -8.71 -2.89 24.22
N ARG A 306 -8.70 -2.11 23.12
CA ARG A 306 -9.27 -0.74 22.92
C ARG A 306 -8.75 0.47 23.76
N PRO A 307 -8.93 1.71 23.26
CA PRO A 307 -8.26 2.91 23.76
C PRO A 307 -8.99 3.56 24.93
N ALA A 308 -8.19 4.13 25.84
CA ALA A 308 -8.66 4.92 26.97
C ALA A 308 -9.54 6.09 26.52
N ALA A 309 -10.74 6.17 27.08
CA ALA A 309 -11.55 7.39 27.09
C ALA A 309 -10.82 8.47 27.93
N PRO A 310 -11.03 9.77 27.63
CA PRO A 310 -10.32 10.84 28.29
C PRO A 310 -10.73 10.96 29.76
N ALA A 311 -9.74 11.12 30.63
CA ALA A 311 -9.94 11.36 32.05
C ALA A 311 -10.73 12.67 32.26
N SER A 312 -11.93 12.54 32.80
CA SER A 312 -12.66 13.63 33.45
C SER A 312 -11.91 14.03 34.73
N ALA A 313 -11.18 15.14 34.69
CA ALA A 313 -10.68 15.80 35.89
C ALA A 313 -11.84 16.58 36.51
N GLY A 314 -12.41 16.01 37.58
CA GLY A 314 -13.41 16.65 38.43
C GLY A 314 -13.03 16.48 39.89
N THR A 315 -12.90 17.62 40.57
CA THR A 315 -13.14 17.83 42.01
C THR A 315 -12.20 17.20 43.02
N GLY A 316 -11.21 17.98 43.46
CA GLY A 316 -10.58 17.87 44.78
C GLY A 316 -10.74 19.20 45.53
N GLY A 317 -11.84 19.34 46.28
CA GLY A 317 -12.07 20.41 47.23
C GLY A 317 -12.26 19.80 48.61
N GLN A 318 -11.26 19.96 49.48
CA GLN A 318 -11.23 19.64 50.92
C GLN A 318 -9.92 20.23 51.46
N ASP A 319 -9.79 20.81 52.64
CA ASP A 319 -10.70 21.34 53.65
C ASP A 319 -9.72 22.00 54.62
N GLU A 320 -9.42 23.29 54.42
CA GLU A 320 -8.44 24.04 55.21
C GLU A 320 -9.18 25.06 56.06
N ASN A 321 -9.67 24.62 57.23
CA ASN A 321 -9.95 25.54 58.33
C ASN A 321 -10.06 24.79 59.65
N ARG A 322 -9.23 25.21 60.62
CA ARG A 322 -9.44 25.20 62.09
C ARG A 322 -8.26 24.65 62.88
N LYS A 323 -7.33 25.55 63.25
CA LYS A 323 -7.01 25.99 64.63
C LYS A 323 -5.55 26.45 64.72
N LEU A 324 -5.36 27.75 64.90
CA LEU A 324 -4.41 28.26 65.90
C LEU A 324 -5.11 29.40 66.64
N GLU A 325 -5.25 29.20 67.95
CA GLU A 325 -5.71 30.16 68.94
C GLU A 325 -4.57 31.13 69.29
N THR A 326 -4.98 32.33 69.74
CA THR A 326 -4.40 33.19 70.80
C THR A 326 -3.20 34.12 70.54
N GLU A 327 -3.51 35.43 70.67
CA GLU A 327 -2.85 36.53 71.43
C GLU A 327 -1.33 36.73 71.24
N VAL A 328 -0.85 37.89 70.76
CA VAL A 328 -0.80 39.24 71.37
C VAL A 328 -0.63 40.31 70.30
#